data_AF-A0A2E2B145-F1
#
_entry.id   AF-A0A2E2B145-F1
#
_cell.length_a   1.000
_cell.length_b   1.000
_cell.length_c   1.000
_cell.angle_alpha   90.00
_cell.angle_beta   90.00
_cell.angle_gamma   90.00
#
_symmetry.space_group_name_H-M   'P 1'
#
loop_
_entity.id
_entity.type
_entity.pdbx_description
1 polymer ?
#
loop_
_entity_poly.entity_id
_entity_poly.type
_entity_poly.pdbx_seq_one_letter_code
_entity_poly.pdbx_strand_id
1 'polypeptide(L)'
;MSQLQLLNTTVTAMALAVNKVLTACYHAVYDDAIEGDELVLLTAPLAATTEVQELFTAGIIDIESALPAALHSLGGSAVEIEGALKRRRQADKNNPNADVMQAQTAAMLGEYDAQLKGAQTEKTTAEIDQVRANTEKLRAEVGKVNAESQKTTAEVGVVNATEKKTEAEVGKVGADTKKTTAEVGKVGAEKKKTEHDAKAPYPSAAAKPGGGGSSSKSGSSSSKKK
;
A
#
# COMPACT_ATOMS: atom_id res chain seq x y z
N MET A 1 15.51 26.03 57.46
CA MET A 1 15.23 26.58 56.12
C MET A 1 14.36 27.86 56.13
N SER A 2 14.14 28.58 57.24
CA SER A 2 13.14 29.68 57.27
C SER A 2 13.72 31.12 57.25
N GLN A 3 14.83 31.39 57.94
CA GLN A 3 15.33 32.78 58.08
C GLN A 3 15.99 33.35 56.82
N LEU A 4 16.74 32.54 56.08
CA LEU A 4 17.47 32.98 54.88
C LEU A 4 16.53 33.26 53.70
N GLN A 5 15.49 32.44 53.54
CA GLN A 5 14.41 32.67 52.58
C GLN A 5 13.64 33.94 52.91
N LEU A 6 13.27 34.12 54.19
CA LEU A 6 12.58 35.33 54.63
C LEU A 6 13.41 36.58 54.36
N LEU A 7 14.72 36.54 54.65
CA LEU A 7 15.63 37.66 54.43
C LEU A 7 15.77 37.98 52.93
N ASN A 8 15.91 36.98 52.07
CA ASN A 8 15.96 37.18 50.62
C ASN A 8 14.64 37.76 50.07
N THR A 9 13.49 37.31 50.56
CA THR A 9 12.19 37.87 50.16
C THR A 9 12.06 39.32 50.62
N THR A 10 12.47 39.65 51.85
CA THR A 10 12.42 41.03 52.36
C THR A 10 13.38 41.95 51.61
N VAL A 11 14.61 41.52 51.35
CA VAL A 11 15.60 42.31 50.59
C VAL A 11 15.13 42.53 49.15
N THR A 12 14.53 41.53 48.51
CA THR A 12 13.96 41.67 47.15
C THR A 12 12.78 42.65 47.15
N ALA A 13 11.90 42.58 48.15
CA ALA A 13 10.78 43.52 48.28
C ALA A 13 11.26 44.96 48.51
N MET A 14 12.30 45.15 49.33
CA MET A 14 12.93 46.46 49.55
C MET A 14 13.59 46.98 48.27
N ALA A 15 14.31 46.13 47.53
CA ALA A 15 14.93 46.50 46.26
C ALA A 15 13.90 46.96 45.22
N LEU A 16 12.78 46.26 45.09
CA LEU A 16 11.67 46.66 44.21
C LEU A 16 11.02 47.98 44.64
N ALA A 17 10.87 48.21 45.95
CA ALA A 17 10.31 49.46 46.47
C ALA A 17 11.26 50.64 46.22
N VAL A 18 12.56 50.46 46.44
CA VAL A 18 13.60 51.48 46.20
C VAL A 18 13.67 51.81 44.71
N ASN A 19 13.61 50.81 43.82
CA ASN A 19 13.53 51.02 42.37
C ASN A 19 12.32 51.88 41.98
N LYS A 20 11.12 51.54 42.48
CA LYS A 20 9.93 52.33 42.18
C LYS A 20 10.05 53.78 42.62
N VAL A 21 10.64 54.03 43.79
CA VAL A 21 10.85 55.40 44.31
C VAL A 21 11.89 56.14 43.47
N LEU A 22 13.02 55.51 43.14
CA LEU A 22 14.06 56.12 42.31
C LEU A 22 13.55 56.44 40.90
N THR A 23 12.83 55.51 40.27
CA THR A 23 12.19 55.72 38.97
C THR A 23 11.16 56.86 39.04
N ALA A 24 10.32 56.91 40.07
CA ALA A 24 9.35 57.99 40.24
C ALA A 24 10.03 59.36 40.47
N CYS A 25 11.11 59.41 41.26
CA CYS A 25 11.90 60.62 41.45
C CYS A 25 12.61 61.05 40.17
N TYR A 26 13.11 60.11 39.37
CA TYR A 26 13.74 60.39 38.08
C TYR A 26 12.75 61.02 37.10
N HIS A 27 11.57 60.43 36.94
CA HIS A 27 10.49 60.98 36.11
C HIS A 27 10.00 62.35 36.60
N ALA A 28 9.99 62.59 37.91
CA ALA A 28 9.61 63.88 38.48
C ALA A 28 10.66 65.00 38.28
N VAL A 29 11.92 64.64 38.03
CA VAL A 29 13.00 65.61 37.78
C VAL A 29 13.22 65.81 36.28
N TYR A 30 12.94 64.79 35.47
CA TYR A 30 13.12 64.78 34.03
C TYR A 30 11.77 64.48 33.34
N ASP A 31 10.92 65.51 33.20
CA ASP A 31 9.54 65.42 32.65
C ASP A 31 9.46 64.85 31.21
N ASP A 32 10.57 64.83 30.46
CA ASP A 32 10.66 64.35 29.07
C ASP A 32 11.37 62.99 28.93
N ALA A 33 11.54 62.23 30.02
CA ALA A 33 12.19 60.91 29.95
C ALA A 33 11.39 59.94 29.06
N ILE A 34 12.02 59.46 27.98
CA ILE A 34 11.43 58.53 27.03
C ILE A 34 11.24 57.16 27.70
N GLU A 35 10.08 56.54 27.49
CA GLU A 35 9.72 55.22 28.02
C GLU A 35 10.81 54.19 27.70
N GLY A 36 11.61 53.80 28.72
CA GLY A 36 12.77 52.91 28.58
C GLY A 36 14.08 53.42 29.21
N ASP A 37 14.18 54.69 29.57
CA ASP A 37 15.38 55.29 30.20
C ASP A 37 15.27 55.38 31.75
N GLU A 38 14.59 54.40 32.35
CA GLU A 38 14.41 54.34 33.80
C GLU A 38 15.69 53.85 34.49
N LEU A 39 16.02 54.42 35.66
CA LEU A 39 17.06 53.90 36.56
C LEU A 39 16.61 52.55 37.16
N VAL A 40 16.67 51.49 36.37
CA VAL A 40 16.42 50.13 36.83
C VAL A 40 17.68 49.67 37.57
N LEU A 41 17.68 49.65 38.91
CA LEU A 41 18.62 48.76 39.60
C LEU A 41 18.22 47.35 39.15
N LEU A 42 19.08 46.71 38.36
CA LEU A 42 19.01 45.29 38.02
C LEU A 42 19.15 44.46 39.30
N THR A 43 18.11 44.49 40.12
CA THR A 43 17.93 43.61 41.24
C THR A 43 17.18 42.42 40.67
N ALA A 44 17.88 41.66 39.82
CA ALA A 44 17.41 40.32 39.52
C ALA A 44 17.19 39.63 40.87
N PRO A 45 16.07 38.91 41.07
CA PRO A 45 15.92 38.10 42.26
C PRO A 45 17.19 37.27 42.36
N LEU A 46 17.91 37.38 43.49
CA LEU A 46 19.10 36.57 43.75
C LEU A 46 18.63 35.13 43.57
N ALA A 47 18.88 34.53 42.40
CA ALA A 47 18.59 33.14 42.17
C ALA A 47 19.33 32.43 43.29
N ALA A 48 18.60 31.72 44.16
CA ALA A 48 19.23 31.12 45.32
C ALA A 48 20.36 30.25 44.75
N THR A 49 21.60 30.54 45.14
CA THR A 49 22.77 29.85 44.60
C THR A 49 22.64 28.34 44.75
N THR A 50 21.89 27.90 45.77
CA THR A 50 21.44 26.53 46.00
C THR A 50 20.56 25.97 44.88
N GLU A 51 19.57 26.70 44.36
CA GLU A 51 18.70 26.23 43.27
C GLU A 51 19.49 26.08 41.96
N VAL A 52 20.36 27.04 41.64
CA VAL A 52 21.24 26.95 40.46
C VAL A 52 22.20 25.76 40.60
N GLN A 53 22.74 25.54 41.80
CA GLN A 53 23.60 24.39 42.10
C GLN A 53 22.85 23.05 41.99
N GLU A 54 21.62 22.97 42.48
CA GLU A 54 20.78 21.77 42.39
C GLU A 54 20.43 21.44 40.94
N LEU A 55 20.00 22.43 40.15
CA LEU A 55 19.69 22.25 38.73
C LEU A 55 20.93 21.84 37.93
N PHE A 56 22.09 22.41 38.23
CA PHE A 56 23.35 22.04 37.58
C PHE A 56 23.81 20.63 37.96
N THR A 57 23.74 20.28 39.25
CA THR A 57 24.13 18.95 39.73
C THR A 57 23.19 17.86 39.23
N ALA A 58 21.90 18.18 39.05
CA ALA A 58 20.91 17.30 38.43
C ALA A 58 21.07 17.19 36.90
N GLY A 59 21.98 17.96 36.28
CA GLY A 59 22.18 17.97 34.83
C GLY A 59 21.05 18.61 34.04
N ILE A 60 20.18 19.39 34.69
CA ILE A 60 19.02 20.04 34.07
C ILE A 60 19.46 21.31 33.32
N ILE A 61 20.47 21.99 33.84
CA ILE A 61 21.09 23.15 33.19
C ILE A 61 22.58 22.90 32.97
N ASP A 62 23.11 23.45 31.89
CA ASP A 62 24.53 23.35 31.54
C ASP A 62 25.38 24.43 32.23
N ILE A 63 26.70 24.28 32.14
CA ILE A 63 27.65 25.23 32.74
C ILE A 63 27.54 26.63 32.11
N GLU A 64 27.11 26.71 30.85
CA GLU A 64 26.92 27.99 30.15
C GLU A 64 25.72 28.78 30.69
N SER A 65 24.70 28.08 31.20
CA SER A 65 23.54 28.70 31.85
C SER A 65 23.76 28.90 33.36
N ALA A 66 24.43 27.96 34.03
CA ALA A 66 24.62 28.00 35.47
C ALA A 66 25.66 29.06 35.92
N LEU A 67 26.76 29.20 35.17
CA LEU A 67 27.87 30.09 35.56
C LEU A 67 27.47 31.58 35.56
N PRO A 68 26.75 32.12 34.55
CA PRO A 68 26.26 33.49 34.57
C PRO A 68 25.27 33.74 35.70
N ALA A 69 24.34 32.82 35.95
CA ALA A 69 23.35 32.96 37.01
C ALA A 69 24.00 32.98 38.41
N ALA A 70 25.00 32.14 38.63
CA ALA A 70 25.75 32.10 39.88
C ALA A 70 26.62 33.35 40.08
N LEU A 71 27.37 33.77 39.05
CA LEU A 71 28.23 34.96 39.14
C LEU A 71 27.43 36.25 39.25
N HIS A 72 26.29 36.34 38.57
CA HIS A 72 25.36 37.46 38.70
C HIS A 72 24.80 37.56 40.12
N SER A 73 24.48 36.42 40.75
CA SER A 73 24.03 36.36 42.15
C SER A 73 25.13 36.73 43.16
N LEU A 74 26.40 36.63 42.76
CA LEU A 74 27.56 37.07 43.55
C LEU A 74 27.96 38.53 43.29
N GLY A 75 27.20 39.26 42.45
CA GLY A 75 27.49 40.65 42.10
C GLY A 75 28.57 40.84 41.03
N GLY A 76 28.88 39.78 40.27
CA GLY A 76 29.82 39.87 39.15
C GLY A 76 29.30 40.77 38.04
N SER A 77 30.16 41.63 37.51
CA SER A 77 29.85 42.47 36.35
C SER A 77 29.72 41.64 35.07
N ALA A 78 29.01 42.15 34.07
CA ALA A 78 28.84 41.48 32.78
C ALA A 78 30.19 41.10 32.13
N VAL A 79 31.23 41.94 32.30
CA VAL A 79 32.57 41.70 31.77
C VAL A 79 33.27 40.54 32.49
N GLU A 80 33.10 40.42 33.81
CA GLU A 80 33.67 39.32 34.58
C GLU A 80 32.98 37.98 34.28
N ILE A 81 31.67 38.01 34.08
CA ILE A 81 30.86 36.86 33.66
C ILE A 81 31.31 36.37 32.28
N GLU A 82 31.41 37.27 31.30
CA GLU A 82 31.85 36.92 29.96
C GLU A 82 33.31 36.41 29.95
N GLY A 83 34.19 37.03 30.73
CA GLY A 83 35.56 36.59 30.91
C GLY A 83 35.66 35.19 31.54
N ALA A 84 34.81 34.89 32.53
CA ALA A 84 34.75 33.58 33.16
C ALA A 84 34.26 32.49 32.20
N LEU A 85 33.21 32.77 31.41
CA LEU A 85 32.72 31.86 30.37
C LEU A 85 33.80 31.58 29.30
N LYS A 86 34.50 32.62 28.82
CA LYS A 86 35.60 32.47 27.85
C LYS A 86 36.72 31.59 28.38
N ARG A 87 37.16 31.80 29.63
CA ARG A 87 38.18 30.95 30.27
C ARG A 87 37.71 29.50 30.41
N ARG A 88 36.44 29.29 30.76
CA ARG A 88 35.87 27.94 30.90
C ARG A 88 35.82 27.21 29.56
N ARG A 89 35.29 27.85 28.51
CA ARG A 89 35.29 27.29 27.15
C ARG A 89 36.69 26.96 26.65
N GLN A 90 37.68 27.80 26.96
CA GLN A 90 39.07 27.53 26.59
C GLN A 90 39.68 26.36 27.36
N ALA A 91 39.33 26.22 28.65
CA ALA A 91 39.75 25.08 29.46
C ALA A 91 39.12 23.76 28.97
N ASP A 92 37.85 23.78 28.58
CA ASP A 92 37.16 22.60 28.05
C ASP A 92 37.71 22.21 26.65
N LYS A 93 38.04 23.18 25.79
CA LYS A 93 38.74 22.94 24.52
C LYS A 93 40.15 22.38 24.67
N ASN A 94 40.82 22.71 25.77
CA ASN A 94 42.18 22.23 26.05
C ASN A 94 42.18 20.94 26.87
N ASN A 95 41.02 20.35 27.16
CA ASN A 95 40.90 19.13 27.94
C ASN A 95 40.98 17.89 27.03
N PRO A 96 42.11 17.14 27.03
CA PRO A 96 42.29 15.98 26.16
C PRO A 96 41.26 14.87 26.43
N ASN A 97 40.64 14.84 27.61
CA ASN A 97 39.62 13.85 27.95
C ASN A 97 38.29 14.08 27.22
N ALA A 98 37.96 15.32 26.84
CA ALA A 98 36.72 15.64 26.11
C ALA A 98 36.79 15.11 24.66
N ASP A 99 37.92 15.32 24.00
CA ASP A 99 38.16 14.82 22.64
C ASP A 99 38.18 13.29 22.60
N VAL A 100 38.78 12.64 23.60
CA VAL A 100 38.81 11.16 23.71
C VAL A 100 37.41 10.60 23.93
N MET A 101 36.60 11.21 24.79
CA MET A 101 35.21 10.79 25.02
C MET A 101 34.33 11.00 23.79
N GLN A 102 34.49 12.11 23.08
CA GLN A 102 33.79 12.37 21.81
C GLN A 102 34.21 11.37 20.73
N ALA A 103 35.50 11.09 20.60
CA ALA A 103 36.03 10.11 19.65
C ALA A 103 35.54 8.69 19.95
N GLN A 104 35.51 8.28 21.23
CA GLN A 104 34.93 6.99 21.64
C GLN A 104 33.44 6.91 21.35
N THR A 105 32.69 7.97 21.63
CA THR A 105 31.24 8.03 21.35
C THR A 105 30.98 7.94 19.84
N ALA A 106 31.75 8.66 19.04
CA ALA A 106 31.63 8.62 17.58
C ALA A 106 32.01 7.24 17.01
N ALA A 107 33.06 6.60 17.53
CA ALA A 107 33.46 5.25 17.12
C ALA A 107 32.38 4.22 17.47
N MET A 108 31.84 4.28 18.69
CA MET A 108 30.75 3.40 19.12
C MET A 108 29.51 3.57 18.25
N LEU A 109 29.09 4.82 17.97
CA LEU A 109 27.97 5.10 17.08
C LEU A 109 28.20 4.58 15.65
N GLY A 110 29.43 4.73 15.13
CA GLY A 110 29.79 4.21 13.81
C GLY A 110 29.70 2.69 13.73
N GLU A 111 30.13 1.99 14.79
CA GLU A 111 30.05 0.53 14.86
C GLU A 111 28.60 0.04 14.99
N TYR A 112 27.76 0.73 15.77
CA TYR A 112 26.33 0.46 15.81
C TYR A 112 25.64 0.67 14.46
N ASP A 113 25.95 1.75 13.73
CA ASP A 113 25.37 2.01 12.40
C ASP A 113 25.81 0.95 11.39
N ALA A 114 27.08 0.54 11.42
CA ALA A 114 27.59 -0.53 10.57
C ALA A 114 26.89 -1.87 10.86
N GLN A 115 26.71 -2.21 12.14
CA GLN A 115 26.02 -3.44 12.54
C GLN A 115 24.54 -3.42 12.15
N LEU A 116 23.86 -2.27 12.33
CA LEU A 116 22.47 -2.11 11.93
C LEU A 116 22.29 -2.26 10.41
N LYS A 117 23.16 -1.63 9.62
CA LYS A 117 23.17 -1.78 8.15
C LYS A 117 23.46 -3.21 7.72
N GLY A 118 24.41 -3.88 8.36
CA GLY A 118 24.72 -5.30 8.10
C GLY A 118 23.49 -6.19 8.33
N ALA A 119 22.87 -6.08 9.51
CA ALA A 119 21.67 -6.85 9.86
C ALA A 119 20.48 -6.56 8.93
N GLN A 120 20.27 -5.30 8.53
CA GLN A 120 19.24 -4.95 7.55
C GLN A 120 19.52 -5.57 6.19
N THR A 121 20.77 -5.51 5.72
CA THR A 121 21.17 -6.09 4.44
C THR A 121 20.97 -7.60 4.41
N GLU A 122 21.36 -8.31 5.49
CA GLU A 122 21.14 -9.75 5.63
C GLU A 122 19.65 -10.11 5.62
N LYS A 123 18.83 -9.37 6.37
CA LYS A 123 17.38 -9.57 6.39
C LYS A 123 16.76 -9.38 5.02
N THR A 124 17.09 -8.31 4.32
CA THR A 124 16.61 -8.05 2.96
C THR A 124 17.06 -9.14 1.99
N THR A 125 18.29 -9.62 2.11
CA THR A 125 18.79 -10.73 1.28
C THR A 125 17.99 -12.01 1.49
N ALA A 126 17.69 -12.36 2.75
CA ALA A 126 16.89 -13.54 3.08
C ALA A 126 15.45 -13.44 2.54
N GLU A 127 14.83 -12.25 2.63
CA GLU A 127 13.49 -12.00 2.07
C GLU A 127 13.48 -12.14 0.53
N ILE A 128 14.51 -11.64 -0.15
CA ILE A 128 14.66 -11.77 -1.60
C ILE A 128 14.76 -13.25 -2.01
N ASP A 129 15.56 -14.04 -1.31
CA ASP A 129 15.73 -15.46 -1.61
C ASP A 129 14.43 -16.25 -1.38
N GLN A 130 13.66 -15.90 -0.34
CA GLN A 130 12.35 -16.50 -0.10
C GLN A 130 11.35 -16.17 -1.22
N VAL A 131 11.32 -14.90 -1.68
CA VAL A 131 10.47 -14.47 -2.80
C VAL A 131 10.87 -15.19 -4.10
N ARG A 132 12.16 -15.35 -4.36
CA ARG A 132 12.66 -16.09 -5.53
C ARG A 132 12.20 -17.55 -5.50
N ALA A 133 12.37 -18.24 -4.38
CA ALA A 133 11.95 -19.62 -4.23
C ALA A 133 10.43 -19.79 -4.42
N ASN A 134 9.63 -18.86 -3.89
CA ASN A 134 8.17 -18.88 -4.08
C ASN A 134 7.78 -18.62 -5.54
N THR A 135 8.48 -17.72 -6.22
CA THR A 135 8.25 -17.40 -7.64
C THR A 135 8.53 -18.61 -8.53
N GLU A 136 9.61 -19.35 -8.25
CA GLU A 136 9.95 -20.58 -8.98
C GLU A 136 8.89 -21.69 -8.78
N LYS A 137 8.43 -21.89 -7.55
CA LYS A 137 7.34 -22.84 -7.25
C LYS A 137 6.07 -22.50 -8.01
N LEU A 138 5.67 -21.22 -7.98
CA LEU A 138 4.47 -20.76 -8.69
C LEU A 138 4.60 -20.95 -10.20
N ARG A 139 5.78 -20.67 -10.77
CA ARG A 139 6.05 -20.89 -12.20
C ARG A 139 5.91 -22.35 -12.59
N ALA A 140 6.38 -23.27 -11.75
CA ALA A 140 6.23 -24.71 -11.98
C ALA A 140 4.75 -25.15 -11.90
N GLU A 141 3.99 -24.60 -10.96
CA GLU A 141 2.56 -24.89 -10.81
C GLU A 141 1.75 -24.38 -12.02
N VAL A 142 2.01 -23.15 -12.48
CA VAL A 142 1.42 -22.61 -13.71
C VAL A 142 1.75 -23.49 -14.93
N GLY A 143 2.99 -24.01 -15.01
CA GLY A 143 3.38 -24.96 -16.05
C GLY A 143 2.54 -26.24 -16.06
N LYS A 144 2.26 -26.81 -14.88
CA LYS A 144 1.40 -28.00 -14.74
C LYS A 144 -0.04 -27.71 -15.17
N VAL A 145 -0.62 -26.62 -14.68
CA VAL A 145 -1.99 -26.20 -15.03
C VAL A 145 -2.13 -25.99 -16.55
N ASN A 146 -1.14 -25.38 -17.19
CA ASN A 146 -1.17 -25.16 -18.63
C ASN A 146 -1.12 -26.49 -19.42
N ALA A 147 -0.30 -27.44 -18.98
CA ALA A 147 -0.24 -28.78 -19.59
C ALA A 147 -1.57 -29.53 -19.43
N GLU A 148 -2.19 -29.46 -18.25
CA GLU A 148 -3.48 -30.07 -17.98
C GLU A 148 -4.61 -29.43 -18.81
N SER A 149 -4.60 -28.10 -18.94
CA SER A 149 -5.54 -27.37 -19.80
C SER A 149 -5.44 -27.78 -21.29
N GLN A 150 -4.21 -27.97 -21.80
CA GLN A 150 -4.01 -28.47 -23.17
C GLN A 150 -4.55 -29.89 -23.35
N LYS A 151 -4.32 -30.77 -22.36
CA LYS A 151 -4.85 -32.14 -22.40
C LYS A 151 -6.38 -32.14 -22.43
N THR A 152 -7.02 -31.37 -21.55
CA THR A 152 -8.48 -31.22 -21.54
C THR A 152 -9.02 -30.67 -22.86
N THR A 153 -8.33 -29.68 -23.44
CA THR A 153 -8.70 -29.10 -24.75
C THR A 153 -8.65 -30.16 -25.86
N ALA A 154 -7.62 -31.03 -25.85
CA ALA A 154 -7.50 -32.12 -26.80
C ALA A 154 -8.61 -33.17 -26.61
N GLU A 155 -8.92 -33.55 -25.37
CA GLU A 155 -10.00 -34.50 -25.06
C GLU A 155 -11.37 -33.98 -25.53
N VAL A 156 -11.66 -32.70 -25.29
CA VAL A 156 -12.89 -32.05 -25.79
C VAL A 156 -12.94 -32.08 -27.32
N GLY A 157 -11.80 -31.87 -28.00
CA GLY A 157 -11.70 -31.97 -29.45
C GLY A 157 -12.07 -33.37 -29.97
N VAL A 158 -11.61 -34.43 -29.28
CA VAL A 158 -11.95 -35.82 -29.61
C VAL A 158 -13.44 -36.08 -29.41
N VAL A 159 -14.02 -35.65 -28.27
CA VAL A 159 -15.45 -35.80 -27.99
C VAL A 159 -16.29 -35.14 -29.09
N ASN A 160 -15.99 -33.88 -29.43
CA ASN A 160 -16.70 -33.17 -30.50
C ASN A 160 -16.62 -33.88 -31.87
N ALA A 161 -15.49 -34.51 -32.19
CA ALA A 161 -15.35 -35.30 -33.41
C ALA A 161 -16.21 -36.58 -33.36
N THR A 162 -16.27 -37.25 -32.21
CA THR A 162 -17.12 -38.44 -32.03
C THR A 162 -18.61 -38.09 -32.08
N GLU A 163 -19.04 -36.96 -31.52
CA GLU A 163 -20.42 -36.48 -31.62
C GLU A 163 -20.82 -36.26 -33.08
N LYS A 164 -20.02 -35.52 -33.85
CA LYS A 164 -20.29 -35.30 -35.29
C LYS A 164 -20.41 -36.60 -36.08
N LYS A 165 -19.56 -37.60 -35.78
CA LYS A 165 -19.64 -38.92 -36.43
C LYS A 165 -20.95 -39.62 -36.06
N THR A 166 -21.35 -39.54 -34.80
CA THR A 166 -22.59 -40.14 -34.30
C THR A 166 -23.82 -39.48 -34.91
N GLU A 167 -23.85 -38.14 -34.99
CA GLU A 167 -24.91 -37.38 -35.67
C GLU A 167 -25.05 -37.80 -37.15
N ALA A 168 -23.93 -37.99 -37.85
CA ALA A 168 -23.94 -38.44 -39.24
C ALA A 168 -24.53 -39.86 -39.40
N GLU A 169 -24.16 -40.79 -38.51
CA GLU A 169 -24.72 -42.15 -38.50
C GLU A 169 -26.23 -42.16 -38.18
N VAL A 170 -26.66 -41.38 -37.19
CA VAL A 170 -28.08 -41.18 -36.87
C VAL A 170 -28.84 -40.63 -38.09
N GLY A 171 -28.24 -39.67 -38.82
CA GLY A 171 -28.80 -39.14 -40.06
C GLY A 171 -29.02 -40.20 -41.13
N LYS A 172 -28.06 -41.12 -41.33
CA LYS A 172 -28.19 -42.25 -42.27
C LYS A 172 -29.31 -43.20 -41.86
N VAL A 173 -29.32 -43.63 -40.60
CA VAL A 173 -30.38 -44.51 -40.06
C VAL A 173 -31.75 -43.89 -40.22
N GLY A 174 -31.88 -42.58 -39.98
CA GLY A 174 -33.12 -41.84 -40.20
C GLY A 174 -33.57 -41.83 -41.67
N ALA A 175 -32.63 -41.75 -42.62
CA ALA A 175 -32.94 -41.84 -44.05
C ALA A 175 -33.37 -43.25 -44.47
N ASP A 176 -32.66 -44.27 -44.01
CA ASP A 176 -33.01 -45.68 -44.29
C ASP A 176 -34.39 -46.03 -43.72
N THR A 177 -34.68 -45.59 -42.50
CA THR A 177 -36.00 -45.78 -41.87
C THR A 177 -37.11 -45.19 -42.75
N LYS A 178 -36.95 -43.96 -43.25
CA LYS A 178 -37.93 -43.32 -44.15
C LYS A 178 -38.14 -44.11 -45.43
N LYS A 179 -37.05 -44.64 -46.02
CA LYS A 179 -37.13 -45.47 -47.23
C LYS A 179 -37.92 -46.76 -46.96
N THR A 180 -37.61 -47.46 -45.88
CA THR A 180 -38.34 -48.68 -45.48
C THR A 180 -39.81 -48.38 -45.22
N THR A 181 -40.14 -47.30 -44.51
CA THR A 181 -41.54 -46.88 -44.30
C THR A 181 -42.27 -46.64 -45.62
N ALA A 182 -41.62 -46.00 -46.59
CA ALA A 182 -42.20 -45.76 -47.91
C ALA A 182 -42.43 -47.06 -48.71
N GLU A 183 -41.48 -48.01 -48.66
CA GLU A 183 -41.62 -49.33 -49.29
C GLU A 183 -42.77 -50.14 -48.66
N VAL A 184 -42.87 -50.17 -47.33
CA VAL A 184 -43.99 -50.80 -46.62
C VAL A 184 -45.32 -50.17 -47.02
N GLY A 185 -45.38 -48.84 -47.17
CA GLY A 185 -46.56 -48.13 -47.65
C GLY A 185 -46.99 -48.55 -49.06
N LYS A 186 -46.03 -48.73 -49.99
CA LYS A 186 -46.31 -49.23 -51.35
C LYS A 186 -46.84 -50.65 -51.35
N VAL A 187 -46.19 -51.56 -50.61
CA VAL A 187 -46.64 -52.96 -50.47
C VAL A 187 -48.05 -53.02 -49.88
N GLY A 188 -48.35 -52.20 -48.87
CA GLY A 188 -49.68 -52.09 -48.30
C GLY A 188 -50.73 -51.62 -49.32
N ALA A 189 -50.38 -50.69 -50.21
CA ALA A 189 -51.25 -50.23 -51.28
C ALA A 189 -51.46 -51.29 -52.36
N GLU A 190 -50.41 -51.98 -52.78
CA GLU A 190 -50.49 -53.10 -53.74
C GLU A 190 -51.38 -54.23 -53.21
N LYS A 191 -51.21 -54.61 -51.94
CA LYS A 191 -52.05 -55.62 -51.30
C LYS A 191 -53.54 -55.25 -51.35
N LYS A 192 -53.88 -54.00 -50.98
CA LYS A 192 -55.27 -53.49 -51.09
C LYS A 192 -55.80 -53.54 -52.52
N LYS A 193 -54.96 -53.22 -53.52
CA LYS A 193 -55.35 -53.31 -54.93
C LYS A 193 -55.61 -54.76 -55.34
N THR A 194 -54.75 -55.69 -54.99
CA THR A 194 -54.95 -57.12 -55.30
C THR A 194 -56.19 -57.69 -54.61
N GLU A 195 -56.49 -57.28 -53.38
CA GLU A 195 -57.71 -57.66 -52.67
C GLU A 195 -58.96 -57.08 -53.34
N HIS A 196 -58.89 -55.83 -53.83
CA HIS A 196 -59.97 -55.21 -54.61
C HIS A 196 -60.20 -55.93 -55.94
N ASP A 197 -59.14 -56.17 -56.72
CA ASP A 197 -59.21 -56.83 -58.01
C ASP A 197 -59.70 -58.28 -57.89
N ALA A 198 -59.31 -59.00 -56.83
CA ALA A 198 -59.82 -60.34 -56.53
C ALA A 198 -61.31 -60.37 -56.14
N LYS A 199 -61.87 -59.23 -55.70
CA LYS A 199 -63.28 -59.09 -55.31
C LYS A 199 -64.16 -58.53 -56.42
N ALA A 200 -63.58 -58.17 -57.57
CA ALA A 200 -64.31 -57.69 -58.73
C ALA A 200 -64.97 -58.87 -59.49
N PRO A 201 -66.28 -58.80 -59.83
CA PRO A 201 -66.92 -59.79 -60.69
C PRO A 201 -66.42 -59.63 -62.14
N TYR A 202 -66.03 -60.74 -62.77
CA TYR A 202 -65.39 -60.94 -64.10
C TYR A 202 -65.49 -59.82 -65.17
N PRO A 203 -64.42 -59.56 -65.96
CA PRO A 203 -64.50 -58.69 -67.13
C PRO A 203 -65.07 -59.42 -68.37
N SER A 204 -66.14 -58.87 -68.95
CA SER A 204 -66.63 -59.24 -70.28
C SER A 204 -65.84 -58.51 -71.37
N ALA A 205 -65.69 -59.18 -72.53
CA ALA A 205 -64.91 -58.71 -73.66
C ALA A 205 -65.58 -57.56 -74.46
N ALA A 206 -64.71 -56.83 -75.18
CA ALA A 206 -64.93 -55.97 -76.35
C ALA A 206 -65.32 -54.48 -76.14
N ALA A 207 -64.41 -53.56 -76.51
CA ALA A 207 -64.43 -52.80 -77.78
C ALA A 207 -63.47 -51.58 -77.77
N LYS A 208 -62.73 -51.38 -78.87
CA LYS A 208 -62.21 -50.07 -79.36
C LYS A 208 -63.26 -49.46 -80.33
N PRO A 209 -63.22 -48.19 -80.82
CA PRO A 209 -62.10 -47.22 -80.86
C PRO A 209 -62.46 -45.72 -80.61
N GLY A 210 -61.44 -44.83 -80.69
CA GLY A 210 -61.56 -43.36 -80.85
C GLY A 210 -60.96 -42.58 -79.66
N GLY A 211 -60.18 -41.52 -79.78
CA GLY A 211 -59.70 -40.69 -80.89
C GLY A 211 -59.19 -39.36 -80.29
N GLY A 212 -58.10 -38.78 -80.82
CA GLY A 212 -57.56 -37.43 -80.51
C GLY A 212 -56.88 -37.32 -79.15
N GLY A 213 -55.63 -36.88 -78.97
CA GLY A 213 -54.90 -35.76 -79.57
C GLY A 213 -54.13 -35.10 -78.42
N SER A 214 -52.80 -35.20 -78.38
CA SER A 214 -51.86 -34.06 -78.47
C SER A 214 -52.03 -33.00 -77.35
N SER A 215 -51.06 -32.66 -76.49
CA SER A 215 -49.64 -32.44 -76.78
C SER A 215 -48.87 -32.06 -75.49
N SER A 216 -47.57 -32.41 -75.46
CA SER A 216 -46.38 -31.64 -75.03
C SER A 216 -46.42 -30.72 -73.78
N LYS A 217 -45.37 -30.52 -72.98
CA LYS A 217 -43.96 -30.98 -72.87
C LYS A 217 -43.32 -30.03 -71.82
N SER A 218 -42.30 -30.51 -71.10
CA SER A 218 -41.20 -29.75 -70.42
C SER A 218 -41.56 -28.77 -69.30
N GLY A 219 -40.75 -28.54 -68.26
CA GLY A 219 -39.40 -28.96 -67.88
C GLY A 219 -39.18 -28.51 -66.41
N SER A 220 -38.44 -29.25 -65.60
CA SER A 220 -37.04 -28.99 -65.23
C SER A 220 -36.81 -27.85 -64.22
N SER A 221 -35.98 -28.19 -63.22
CA SER A 221 -35.11 -27.33 -62.39
C SER A 221 -35.75 -26.55 -61.24
N SER A 222 -35.07 -26.17 -60.16
CA SER A 222 -33.90 -26.62 -59.39
C SER A 222 -33.70 -25.55 -58.31
N SER A 223 -33.23 -25.92 -57.10
CA SER A 223 -32.53 -25.04 -56.14
C SER A 223 -33.39 -23.93 -55.47
N LYS A 224 -33.11 -23.39 -54.29
CA LYS A 224 -31.86 -23.30 -53.53
C LYS A 224 -32.17 -22.88 -52.08
N LYS A 225 -31.35 -23.36 -51.15
CA LYS A 225 -31.05 -22.79 -49.84
C LYS A 225 -30.99 -21.26 -49.85
N LYS A 226 -31.48 -20.63 -48.79
CA LYS A 226 -30.64 -19.82 -47.89
C LYS A 226 -31.15 -19.99 -46.46
#